data_AF-A0A1J1LQ44-F1
#
_entry.id   AF-A0A1J1LQ44-F1
#
_cell.length_a   1.000
_cell.length_b   1.000
_cell.length_c   1.000
_cell.angle_alpha   90.00
_cell.angle_beta   90.00
_cell.angle_gamma   90.00
#
_symmetry.space_group_name_H-M   'P 1'
#
loop_
_entity.id
_entity.type
_entity.pdbx_description
1 polymer ?
#
loop_
_entity_poly.entity_id
_entity_poly.type
_entity_poly.pdbx_seq_one_letter_code
_entity_poly.pdbx_strand_id
1 'polypeptide(L)'
;MHDSTVKMPTRNFSLLAPVPEIHLISAQEVCEQEGKVAFGSREFEVFRKIDLDRNERPVKVLIYASEQENRSFIPKVTWQGLYIGHSDSRRGRHPQGMKYRPATAANDALDAAIFWEVTDLRPLEIPVNISNFKGLGKKEPFASRFVPEKPLIIQYF
;
A
#
# COMPACT_ATOMS: atom_id res chain seq x y z
N MET A 1 -6.02 -15.03 -28.00
CA MET A 1 -7.12 -14.13 -27.57
C MET A 1 -6.98 -13.92 -26.07
N HIS A 2 -6.30 -12.86 -25.64
CA HIS A 2 -6.36 -12.40 -24.25
C HIS A 2 -7.05 -11.06 -24.30
N ASP A 3 -8.32 -11.05 -23.91
CA ASP A 3 -9.07 -9.83 -23.65
C ASP A 3 -8.48 -9.22 -22.37
N SER A 4 -7.43 -8.42 -22.54
CA SER A 4 -6.84 -7.61 -21.48
C SER A 4 -7.73 -6.40 -21.23
N THR A 5 -8.97 -6.62 -20.83
CA THR A 5 -9.81 -5.55 -20.31
C THR A 5 -9.14 -5.06 -19.03
N VAL A 6 -8.47 -3.91 -19.10
CA VAL A 6 -7.92 -3.21 -17.94
C VAL A 6 -9.08 -2.97 -16.97
N LYS A 7 -9.11 -3.75 -15.88
CA LYS A 7 -10.17 -3.63 -14.88
C LYS A 7 -10.02 -2.26 -14.19
N MET A 8 -11.04 -1.40 -14.31
CA MET A 8 -11.05 -0.13 -13.60
C MET A 8 -10.96 -0.37 -12.07
N PRO A 9 -10.27 0.51 -11.32
CA PRO A 9 -10.23 0.41 -9.87
C PRO A 9 -11.63 0.43 -9.25
N THR A 10 -11.84 -0.36 -8.20
CA THR A 10 -13.07 -0.27 -7.42
C THR A 10 -13.21 1.10 -6.77
N ARG A 11 -14.45 1.58 -6.65
CA ARG A 11 -14.79 2.82 -5.93
C ARG A 11 -15.51 2.57 -4.60
N ASN A 12 -15.51 1.32 -4.14
CA ASN A 12 -16.20 0.95 -2.90
C ASN A 12 -15.40 1.37 -1.66
N PHE A 13 -14.06 1.35 -1.75
CA PHE A 13 -13.14 1.66 -0.66
C PHE A 13 -11.74 1.93 -1.21
N SER A 14 -10.87 2.46 -0.36
CA SER A 14 -9.43 2.62 -0.61
C SER A 14 -8.62 1.98 0.52
N LEU A 15 -7.34 1.74 0.28
CA LEU A 15 -6.37 1.28 1.29
C LEU A 15 -5.53 2.48 1.76
N LEU A 16 -5.36 2.65 3.06
CA LEU A 16 -4.37 3.56 3.65
C LEU A 16 -3.28 2.71 4.31
N ALA A 17 -2.01 2.87 3.92
CA ALA A 17 -0.94 2.03 4.45
C ALA A 17 0.32 2.83 4.86
N PRO A 18 1.02 2.43 5.94
CA PRO A 18 2.37 2.88 6.23
C PRO A 18 3.39 2.14 5.38
N VAL A 19 4.38 2.85 4.85
CA VAL A 19 5.62 2.27 4.31
C VAL A 19 6.79 3.17 4.71
N PRO A 20 7.94 2.62 5.16
CA PRO A 20 9.15 3.42 5.38
C PRO A 20 9.56 4.22 4.13
N GLU A 21 10.00 5.47 4.31
CA GLU A 21 10.31 6.36 3.18
C GLU A 21 11.37 5.78 2.24
N ILE A 22 12.42 5.21 2.82
CA ILE A 22 13.51 4.57 2.09
C ILE A 22 13.04 3.41 1.20
N HIS A 23 11.96 2.73 1.59
CA HIS A 23 11.36 1.70 0.75
C HIS A 23 10.51 2.30 -0.35
N LEU A 24 9.82 3.41 -0.14
CA LEU A 24 9.01 4.07 -1.19
C LEU A 24 9.87 4.61 -2.32
N ILE A 25 10.98 5.26 -1.99
CA ILE A 25 11.93 5.80 -2.98
C ILE A 25 12.49 4.66 -3.82
N SER A 26 12.98 3.58 -3.19
CA SER A 26 13.50 2.41 -3.90
C SER A 26 12.40 1.62 -4.63
N ALA A 27 11.16 1.63 -4.12
CA ALA A 27 10.04 0.91 -4.72
C ALA A 27 9.58 1.51 -6.05
N GLN A 28 9.72 2.82 -6.22
CA GLN A 28 9.31 3.48 -7.47
C GLN A 28 10.08 2.92 -8.66
N GLU A 29 11.40 2.80 -8.55
CA GLU A 29 12.25 2.23 -9.60
C GLU A 29 11.84 0.79 -9.95
N VAL A 30 11.55 -0.04 -8.94
CA VAL A 30 11.09 -1.42 -9.13
C VAL A 30 9.74 -1.44 -9.84
N CYS A 31 8.79 -0.57 -9.43
CA CYS A 31 7.47 -0.49 -10.03
C CYS A 31 7.55 -0.06 -11.50
N GLU A 32 8.42 0.91 -11.83
CA GLU A 32 8.65 1.38 -13.20
C GLU A 32 9.28 0.30 -14.09
N GLN A 33 10.21 -0.51 -13.55
CA GLN A 33 10.90 -1.55 -14.32
C GLN A 33 10.08 -2.83 -14.48
N GLU A 34 9.40 -3.27 -13.42
CA GLU A 34 8.76 -4.58 -13.35
C GLU A 34 7.22 -4.51 -13.51
N GLY A 35 6.67 -3.30 -13.59
CA GLY A 35 5.23 -3.03 -13.66
C GLY A 35 4.50 -3.22 -12.32
N LYS A 36 5.20 -3.61 -11.26
CA LYS A 36 4.66 -3.71 -9.89
C LYS A 36 5.78 -3.78 -8.85
N VAL A 37 5.44 -3.47 -7.61
CA VAL A 37 6.29 -3.62 -6.44
C VAL A 37 5.52 -4.27 -5.29
N ALA A 38 6.22 -4.98 -4.42
CA ALA A 38 5.65 -5.78 -3.34
C ALA A 38 6.27 -5.41 -1.98
N PHE A 39 5.41 -5.06 -1.03
CA PHE A 39 5.78 -4.69 0.33
C PHE A 39 5.39 -5.79 1.31
N GLY A 40 6.25 -6.08 2.29
CA GLY A 40 5.97 -7.08 3.31
C GLY A 40 4.93 -6.58 4.32
N SER A 41 4.08 -7.47 4.83
CA SER A 41 3.18 -7.16 5.95
C SER A 41 2.88 -8.39 6.81
N ARG A 42 2.63 -8.15 8.10
CA ARG A 42 2.10 -9.14 9.04
C ARG A 42 0.57 -9.13 9.11
N GLU A 43 -0.07 -8.09 8.58
CA GLU A 43 -1.51 -7.84 8.70
C GLU A 43 -2.32 -8.57 7.62
N PHE A 44 -2.07 -9.86 7.42
CA PHE A 44 -2.65 -10.65 6.32
C PHE A 44 -4.19 -10.65 6.29
N GLU A 45 -4.85 -10.52 7.45
CA GLU A 45 -6.31 -10.48 7.56
C GLU A 45 -6.93 -9.29 6.81
N VAL A 46 -6.29 -8.11 6.88
CA VAL A 46 -6.74 -6.90 6.19
C VAL A 46 -6.71 -7.12 4.68
N PHE A 47 -5.63 -7.69 4.16
CA PHE A 47 -5.46 -7.92 2.73
C PHE A 47 -6.34 -9.04 2.19
N ARG A 48 -6.55 -10.12 2.96
CA ARG A 48 -7.55 -11.16 2.62
C ARG A 48 -8.95 -10.59 2.52
N LYS A 49 -9.35 -9.72 3.46
CA LYS A 49 -10.64 -9.02 3.39
C LYS A 49 -10.74 -8.14 2.14
N ILE A 50 -9.71 -7.35 1.86
CA ILE A 50 -9.66 -6.51 0.65
C ILE A 50 -9.80 -7.35 -0.62
N ASP A 51 -9.13 -8.51 -0.70
CA ASP A 51 -9.20 -9.39 -1.87
C ASP A 51 -10.59 -9.98 -2.09
N LEU A 52 -11.28 -10.36 -1.01
CA LEU A 52 -12.68 -10.79 -1.07
C LEU A 52 -13.59 -9.65 -1.57
N ASP A 53 -13.42 -8.44 -1.02
CA ASP A 53 -14.33 -7.32 -1.28
C ASP A 53 -14.07 -6.61 -2.63
N ARG A 54 -12.84 -6.66 -3.17
CA ARG A 54 -12.48 -5.97 -4.42
C ARG A 54 -12.92 -6.70 -5.68
N ASN A 55 -13.31 -7.97 -5.58
CA ASN A 55 -13.74 -8.81 -6.70
C ASN A 55 -12.77 -8.72 -7.91
N GLU A 56 -11.49 -8.97 -7.63
CA GLU A 56 -10.37 -8.89 -8.58
C GLU A 56 -10.09 -7.51 -9.21
N ARG A 57 -10.82 -6.45 -8.86
CA ARG A 57 -10.52 -5.09 -9.32
C ARG A 57 -9.33 -4.52 -8.54
N PRO A 58 -8.52 -3.64 -9.13
CA PRO A 58 -7.52 -2.89 -8.39
C PRO A 58 -8.18 -1.99 -7.33
N VAL A 59 -7.46 -1.73 -6.24
CA VAL A 59 -7.92 -0.85 -5.15
C VAL A 59 -6.97 0.33 -5.06
N LYS A 60 -7.50 1.55 -5.03
CA LYS A 60 -6.66 2.73 -4.81
C LYS A 60 -5.97 2.61 -3.45
N VAL A 61 -4.64 2.69 -3.44
CA VAL A 61 -3.86 2.73 -2.21
C VAL A 61 -3.23 4.10 -2.03
N LEU A 62 -3.37 4.63 -0.84
CA LEU A 62 -2.79 5.87 -0.35
C LEU A 62 -1.72 5.48 0.68
N ILE A 63 -0.50 5.96 0.47
CA ILE A 63 0.64 5.58 1.29
C ILE A 63 1.25 6.82 1.94
N TYR A 64 1.49 6.73 3.25
CA TYR A 64 2.29 7.71 3.98
C TYR A 64 3.62 7.09 4.37
N ALA A 65 4.66 7.92 4.28
CA ALA A 65 5.99 7.55 4.72
C ALA A 65 6.03 7.49 6.27
N SER A 66 6.19 6.30 6.84
CA SER A 66 6.09 6.07 8.30
C SER A 66 7.37 6.45 9.06
N GLU A 67 8.52 6.24 8.43
CA GLU A 67 9.86 6.48 8.98
C GLU A 67 10.54 7.57 8.15
N GLN A 68 10.29 8.83 8.51
CA GLN A 68 10.88 10.02 7.90
C GLN A 68 11.66 10.80 8.96
N GLU A 69 12.87 11.26 8.65
CA GLU A 69 13.67 12.07 9.57
C GLU A 69 13.00 13.41 9.90
N ASN A 70 12.40 14.07 8.89
CA ASN A 70 11.76 15.39 9.02
C ASN A 70 10.23 15.30 8.91
N ARG A 71 9.62 14.41 9.69
CA ARG A 71 8.19 14.17 9.63
C ARG A 71 7.38 15.43 9.99
N SER A 72 6.40 15.77 9.15
CA SER A 72 5.44 16.83 9.46
C SER A 72 4.64 16.48 10.71
N PHE A 73 4.36 17.50 11.53
CA PHE A 73 3.53 17.35 12.71
C PHE A 73 2.09 16.90 12.42
N ILE A 74 1.57 17.24 11.22
CA ILE A 74 0.31 16.72 10.71
C ILE A 74 0.66 15.57 9.75
N PRO A 75 0.22 14.33 10.03
CA PRO A 75 0.49 13.18 9.17
C PRO A 75 -0.14 13.36 7.78
N LYS A 76 0.63 13.07 6.73
CA LYS A 76 0.19 13.20 5.34
C LYS A 76 0.45 11.93 4.55
N VAL A 77 -0.48 11.61 3.67
CA VAL A 77 -0.25 10.73 2.52
C VAL A 77 0.58 11.49 1.51
N THR A 78 1.67 10.88 1.06
CA THR A 78 2.64 11.46 0.14
C THR A 78 2.81 10.62 -1.13
N TRP A 79 2.21 9.42 -1.17
CA TRP A 79 2.30 8.48 -2.28
C TRP A 79 0.94 7.85 -2.58
N GLN A 80 0.77 7.39 -3.82
CA GLN A 80 -0.38 6.62 -4.24
C GLN A 80 0.00 5.50 -5.21
N GLY A 81 -0.88 4.53 -5.36
CA GLY A 81 -0.80 3.50 -6.39
C GLY A 81 -2.10 2.70 -6.47
N LEU A 82 -2.03 1.53 -7.08
CA LEU A 82 -3.13 0.58 -7.16
C LEU A 82 -2.70 -0.76 -6.56
N TYR A 83 -3.34 -1.16 -5.47
CA TYR A 83 -3.21 -2.51 -4.92
C TYR A 83 -3.90 -3.52 -5.86
N ILE A 84 -3.18 -4.57 -6.24
CA ILE A 84 -3.64 -5.58 -7.21
C ILE A 84 -3.77 -7.00 -6.64
N GLY A 85 -3.38 -7.21 -5.38
CA GLY A 85 -3.41 -8.50 -4.70
C GLY A 85 -2.24 -8.68 -3.75
N HIS A 86 -2.13 -9.85 -3.14
CA HIS A 86 -0.96 -10.23 -2.36
C HIS A 86 -0.52 -11.66 -2.67
N SER A 87 0.72 -11.97 -2.32
CA SER A 87 1.25 -13.33 -2.31
C SER A 87 1.58 -13.77 -0.88
N ASP A 88 1.34 -15.05 -0.59
CA ASP A 88 1.76 -15.63 0.69
C ASP A 88 3.30 -15.71 0.77
N SER A 89 3.81 -15.36 1.94
CA SER A 89 5.22 -15.45 2.26
C SER A 89 5.68 -16.90 2.41
N ARG A 90 6.95 -17.18 2.05
CA ARG A 90 7.63 -18.45 2.34
C ARG A 90 8.78 -18.21 3.31
N ARG A 91 8.57 -18.50 4.60
CA ARG A 91 9.53 -18.24 5.69
C ARG A 91 9.99 -16.77 5.74
N GLY A 92 9.04 -15.84 5.66
CA GLY A 92 9.33 -14.40 5.67
C GLY A 92 9.83 -13.82 4.35
N ARG A 93 9.85 -14.60 3.27
CA ARG A 93 10.40 -14.19 1.96
C ARG A 93 9.34 -14.19 0.87
N HIS A 94 9.46 -13.22 -0.03
CA HIS A 94 8.62 -13.15 -1.23
C HIS A 94 8.88 -14.38 -2.12
N PRO A 95 7.84 -15.00 -2.70
CA PRO A 95 7.99 -16.25 -3.47
C PRO A 95 8.89 -16.11 -4.70
N GLN A 96 9.03 -14.89 -5.22
CA GLN A 96 9.88 -14.56 -6.37
C GLN A 96 11.18 -13.84 -5.97
N GLY A 97 11.63 -14.01 -4.73
CA GLY A 97 12.84 -13.37 -4.21
C GLY A 97 12.73 -11.84 -4.23
N MET A 98 13.84 -11.17 -4.56
CA MET A 98 13.91 -9.71 -4.56
C MET A 98 13.37 -9.04 -5.83
N LYS A 99 12.91 -9.81 -6.83
CA LYS A 99 12.48 -9.28 -8.14
C LYS A 99 11.48 -8.12 -8.03
N TYR A 100 10.47 -8.26 -7.16
CA TYR A 100 9.43 -7.24 -6.97
C TYR A 100 9.59 -6.49 -5.66
N ARG A 101 10.72 -6.62 -4.95
CA ARG A 101 10.90 -5.98 -3.64
C ARG A 101 11.81 -4.76 -3.78
N PRO A 102 11.57 -3.68 -3.00
CA PRO A 102 12.53 -2.58 -2.91
C PRO A 102 13.89 -3.13 -2.49
N ALA A 103 14.98 -2.66 -3.13
CA ALA A 103 16.34 -3.12 -2.80
C ALA A 103 16.67 -2.85 -1.32
N THR A 104 16.14 -1.76 -0.78
CA THR A 104 16.32 -1.34 0.62
C THR A 104 15.63 -2.28 1.62
N ALA A 105 14.69 -3.12 1.17
CA ALA A 105 14.01 -4.13 1.98
C ALA A 105 14.79 -5.46 2.09
N ALA A 106 15.98 -5.56 1.50
CA ALA A 106 16.80 -6.78 1.55
C ALA A 106 17.22 -7.17 2.98
N ASN A 107 17.30 -6.19 3.87
CA ASN A 107 17.72 -6.35 5.27
C ASN A 107 16.56 -6.31 6.28
N ASP A 108 15.32 -6.26 5.80
CA ASP A 108 14.14 -6.33 6.67
C ASP A 108 14.13 -7.64 7.47
N ALA A 109 13.44 -7.62 8.61
CA ALA A 109 13.12 -8.84 9.34
C ALA A 109 12.36 -9.82 8.42
N LEU A 110 12.69 -11.11 8.54
CA LEU A 110 12.02 -12.18 7.78
C LEU A 110 10.73 -12.64 8.51
N ASP A 111 9.85 -11.69 8.83
CA ASP A 111 8.62 -11.94 9.60
C ASP A 111 7.34 -11.58 8.82
N ALA A 112 7.46 -11.14 7.56
CA ALA A 112 6.32 -10.89 6.70
C ALA A 112 5.47 -12.15 6.51
N ALA A 113 4.16 -12.03 6.76
CA ALA A 113 3.17 -13.09 6.52
C ALA A 113 2.75 -13.11 5.04
N ILE A 114 2.69 -11.94 4.41
CA ILE A 114 2.33 -11.75 3.01
C ILE A 114 3.19 -10.65 2.37
N PHE A 115 3.11 -10.57 1.05
CA PHE A 115 3.61 -9.45 0.28
C PHE A 115 2.50 -8.86 -0.58
N TRP A 116 2.10 -7.63 -0.27
CA TRP A 116 1.04 -6.94 -0.99
C TRP A 116 1.61 -6.17 -2.18
N GLU A 117 0.98 -6.32 -3.34
CA GLU A 117 1.48 -5.87 -4.63
C GLU A 117 0.76 -4.59 -5.08
N VAL A 118 1.55 -3.65 -5.57
CA VAL A 118 1.13 -2.32 -6.03
C VAL A 118 1.65 -2.05 -7.43
N THR A 119 0.79 -1.58 -8.32
CA THR A 119 1.15 -0.98 -9.61
C THR A 119 0.96 0.54 -9.56
N ASP A 120 1.51 1.25 -10.54
CA ASP A 120 1.37 2.70 -10.72
C ASP A 120 1.79 3.49 -9.47
N LEU A 121 2.80 3.00 -8.75
CA LEU A 121 3.32 3.64 -7.55
C LEU A 121 4.00 4.96 -7.92
N ARG A 122 3.53 6.06 -7.34
CA ARG A 122 4.09 7.39 -7.59
C ARG A 122 3.88 8.35 -6.42
N PRO A 123 4.74 9.37 -6.26
CA PRO A 123 4.49 10.43 -5.30
C PRO A 123 3.24 11.24 -5.68
N LEU A 124 2.59 11.83 -4.69
CA LEU A 124 1.55 12.83 -4.89
C LEU A 124 2.17 14.20 -5.12
N GLU A 125 1.68 14.92 -6.13
CA GLU A 125 2.06 16.33 -6.35
C GLU A 125 1.71 17.21 -5.15
N ILE A 126 0.57 16.93 -4.52
CA ILE A 126 0.09 17.64 -3.32
C ILE A 126 -0.18 16.60 -2.23
N PRO A 127 0.61 16.58 -1.15
CA PRO A 127 0.36 15.70 0.00
C PRO A 127 -1.01 15.96 0.64
N VAL A 128 -1.68 14.90 1.08
CA VAL A 128 -3.04 14.97 1.66
C VAL A 128 -3.00 14.60 3.14
N ASN A 129 -3.63 15.39 4.00
CA ASN A 129 -3.67 15.08 5.43
C ASN A 129 -4.43 13.78 5.71
N ILE A 130 -3.91 12.92 6.58
CA ILE A 130 -4.58 11.67 6.96
C ILE A 130 -5.95 11.93 7.60
N SER A 131 -6.10 13.06 8.30
CA SER A 131 -7.37 13.48 8.89
C SER A 131 -8.48 13.77 7.88
N ASN A 132 -8.19 13.84 6.59
CA ASN A 132 -9.20 13.98 5.54
C ASN A 132 -9.91 12.65 5.24
N PHE A 133 -9.36 11.52 5.70
CA PHE A 133 -9.91 10.19 5.47
C PHE A 133 -10.72 9.72 6.67
N LYS A 134 -11.53 8.67 6.42
CA LYS A 134 -12.24 7.94 7.47
C LYS A 134 -12.25 6.45 7.18
N GLY A 135 -12.24 5.65 8.24
CA GLY A 135 -12.38 4.20 8.13
C GLY A 135 -13.67 3.81 7.40
N LEU A 136 -13.65 2.67 6.70
CA LEU A 136 -14.84 2.16 6.01
C LEU A 136 -16.03 2.03 6.97
N GLY A 137 -17.18 2.56 6.59
CA GLY A 137 -18.40 2.59 7.42
C GLY A 137 -18.38 3.55 8.63
N LYS A 138 -17.31 4.31 8.85
CA LYS A 138 -17.24 5.31 9.92
C LYS A 138 -17.89 6.64 9.50
N LYS A 139 -18.53 7.31 10.47
CA LYS A 139 -19.17 8.61 10.28
C LYS A 139 -18.12 9.72 10.23
N GLU A 140 -17.30 9.77 11.27
CA GLU A 140 -16.30 10.82 11.50
C GLU A 140 -14.97 10.54 10.80
N PRO A 141 -14.27 11.58 10.32
CA PRO A 141 -12.87 11.52 9.91
C PRO A 141 -11.91 11.12 11.05
N PHE A 142 -10.70 10.75 10.67
CA PHE A 142 -9.63 10.54 11.63
C PHE A 142 -9.24 11.86 12.33
N ALA A 143 -8.80 11.75 13.58
CA ALA A 143 -8.27 12.90 14.33
C ALA A 143 -7.07 13.53 13.62
N SER A 144 -6.84 14.83 13.80
CA SER A 144 -5.81 15.62 13.08
C SER A 144 -4.39 15.05 13.16
N ARG A 145 -4.05 14.39 14.28
CA ARG A 145 -2.73 13.80 14.54
C ARG A 145 -2.76 12.27 14.53
N PHE A 146 -3.84 11.66 14.08
CA PHE A 146 -3.93 10.21 13.99
C PHE A 146 -2.92 9.68 12.97
N VAL A 147 -2.12 8.72 13.40
CA VAL A 147 -1.19 7.97 12.57
C VAL A 147 -1.57 6.50 12.71
N PRO A 148 -2.02 5.84 11.64
CA PRO A 148 -2.15 4.39 11.69
C PRO A 148 -0.77 3.75 11.87
N GLU A 149 -0.69 2.66 12.63
CA GLU A 149 0.52 1.81 12.65
C GLU A 149 0.42 0.66 11.64
N LYS A 150 -0.79 0.41 11.15
CA LYS A 150 -1.15 -0.74 10.31
C LYS A 150 -1.97 -0.29 9.11
N PRO A 151 -1.98 -1.06 8.01
CA PRO A 151 -2.88 -0.81 6.90
C PRO A 151 -4.36 -0.78 7.33
N LEU A 152 -5.12 0.17 6.81
CA LEU A 152 -6.54 0.38 7.10
C LEU A 152 -7.37 0.43 5.82
N ILE A 153 -8.54 -0.19 5.86
CA ILE A 153 -9.57 0.00 4.83
C ILE A 153 -10.31 1.30 5.14
N ILE A 154 -10.24 2.26 4.22
CA ILE A 154 -10.88 3.58 4.33
C ILE A 154 -12.00 3.72 3.30
N GLN A 155 -12.88 4.69 3.49
CA GLN A 155 -13.80 5.07 2.42
C GLN A 155 -13.05 5.50 1.16
N TYR A 156 -13.69 5.29 0.01
CA TYR A 156 -13.10 5.70 -1.26
C TYR A 156 -12.83 7.21 -1.28
N PHE A 157 -11.69 7.58 -1.84
CA PHE A 157 -11.16 8.95 -1.92
C PHE A 157 -10.57 9.19 -3.30
#